data_AF-A0A560WLP2-F1
#
_entry.id   AF-A0A560WLP2-F1
#
_cell.length_a   1.000
_cell.length_b   1.000
_cell.length_c   1.000
_cell.angle_alpha   90.00
_cell.angle_beta   90.00
_cell.angle_gamma   90.00
#
_symmetry.space_group_name_H-M   'P 1'
#
loop_
_entity.id
_entity.type
_entity.pdbx_description
1 polymer ?
#
loop_
_entity_poly.entity_id
_entity_poly.type
_entity_poly.pdbx_seq_one_letter_code
_entity_poly.pdbx_strand_id
1 'polypeptide(L)' 'MVEEKRMGQNQEADQRPAATGSLYEQAAPKSNASPSQKERTMTATARARADRDRAALRATGHGDHQGEEGF' A
#
# COMPACT_ATOMS: atom_id res chain seq x y z
N MET A 1 5.38 29.14 30.35
CA MET A 1 4.73 29.78 29.18
C MET A 1 3.75 28.75 28.64
N VAL A 2 2.47 29.08 28.59
CA VAL A 2 1.40 28.14 28.16
C VAL A 2 1.21 28.36 26.67
N GLU A 3 1.51 27.36 25.85
CA GLU A 3 1.26 27.44 24.41
C GLU A 3 -0.25 27.51 24.15
N GLU A 4 -0.66 28.61 23.51
CA GLU A 4 -2.02 28.85 23.06
C GLU A 4 -2.39 27.84 21.96
N LYS A 5 -3.42 27.02 22.20
CA LYS A 5 -3.90 26.06 21.20
C LYS A 5 -4.50 26.84 20.03
N ARG A 6 -3.90 26.69 18.85
CA ARG A 6 -4.38 27.29 17.60
C ARG A 6 -5.82 26.85 17.31
N MET A 7 -6.73 27.81 17.20
CA MET A 7 -8.10 27.59 16.73
C MET A 7 -8.08 26.91 15.37
N GLY A 8 -8.70 25.72 15.27
CA GLY A 8 -8.76 24.92 14.04
C GLY A 8 -8.39 23.44 14.21
N GLN A 9 -7.83 23.03 15.36
CA GLN A 9 -7.47 21.64 15.65
C GLN A 9 -8.62 20.81 16.26
N ASN A 10 -9.88 21.08 15.92
CA ASN A 10 -10.97 20.17 16.26
C ASN A 10 -10.96 18.99 15.27
N GLN A 11 -10.29 17.90 15.64
CA GLN A 11 -10.31 16.64 14.89
C GLN A 11 -11.73 16.03 14.76
N GLU A 12 -12.69 16.51 15.53
CA GLU A 12 -14.08 16.01 15.53
C GLU A 12 -14.95 16.50 14.37
N ALA A 13 -14.51 17.50 13.59
CA ALA A 13 -15.37 18.13 12.58
C ALA A 13 -15.39 17.44 11.20
N ASP A 14 -14.58 16.41 10.96
CA ASP A 14 -14.54 15.74 9.65
C ASP A 14 -14.58 14.20 9.78
N GLN A 15 -15.45 13.70 10.66
CA GLN A 15 -15.91 12.31 10.60
C GLN A 15 -16.93 12.16 9.46
N ARG A 16 -16.47 12.34 8.22
CA ARG A 16 -17.22 11.85 7.07
C ARG A 16 -17.39 10.33 7.27
N PRO A 17 -18.62 9.79 7.17
CA PRO A 17 -18.79 8.35 7.24
C PRO A 17 -17.87 7.71 6.20
N ALA A 18 -17.07 6.72 6.63
CA ALA A 18 -16.19 5.99 5.75
C ALA A 18 -17.03 5.50 4.57
N ALA A 19 -16.77 6.02 3.37
CA ALA A 19 -17.52 5.63 2.18
C ALA A 19 -17.40 4.11 2.05
N THR A 20 -18.52 3.41 2.21
CA THR A 20 -18.60 1.96 2.00
C THR A 20 -18.47 1.73 0.49
N GLY A 21 -17.23 1.66 0.02
CA GLY A 21 -16.86 1.64 -1.39
C GLY A 21 -17.03 3.02 -2.03
N SER A 22 -15.92 3.64 -2.41
CA SER A 22 -15.95 4.87 -3.22
C SER A 22 -16.78 4.62 -4.49
N LEU A 23 -17.56 5.60 -4.96
CA LEU A 23 -18.24 5.55 -6.27
C LEU A 23 -17.28 5.09 -7.39
N TYR A 24 -15.98 5.41 -7.22
CA TYR A 24 -14.89 4.99 -8.08
C TYR A 24 -14.73 3.46 -8.15
N GLU A 25 -14.86 2.74 -7.03
CA GLU A 25 -14.76 1.27 -6.98
C GLU A 25 -15.97 0.59 -7.62
N GLN A 26 -17.15 1.21 -7.56
CA GLN A 26 -18.36 0.68 -8.20
C GLN A 26 -18.36 0.89 -9.72
N ALA A 27 -17.75 1.98 -10.18
CA ALA A 27 -17.62 2.31 -11.60
C ALA A 27 -16.43 1.63 -12.30
N ALA A 28 -15.51 1.02 -11.54
CA ALA A 28 -14.36 0.35 -12.12
C ALA A 28 -14.81 -0.88 -12.95
N PRO A 29 -14.33 -1.04 -14.19
CA PRO A 29 -14.65 -2.21 -15.00
C PRO A 29 -14.12 -3.47 -14.32
N LYS A 30 -15.03 -4.36 -13.93
CA LYS A 30 -14.69 -5.64 -13.32
C LYS A 30 -14.36 -6.64 -14.42
N SER A 31 -13.17 -7.24 -14.36
CA SER A 31 -12.83 -8.38 -15.20
C SER A 31 -13.17 -9.67 -14.46
N ASN A 32 -14.08 -10.47 -15.02
CA ASN A 32 -14.38 -11.82 -14.54
C ASN A 32 -13.57 -12.89 -15.30
N ALA A 33 -12.73 -12.48 -16.26
CA ALA A 33 -11.95 -13.41 -17.05
C ALA A 33 -10.83 -14.02 -16.21
N SER A 34 -10.79 -15.35 -16.17
CA SER A 34 -9.66 -16.06 -15.57
C SER A 34 -8.43 -15.88 -16.45
N PRO A 35 -7.23 -15.65 -15.88
CA PRO A 35 -6.02 -15.50 -16.66
C PRO A 35 -5.72 -16.75 -17.48
N SER A 36 -5.34 -16.55 -18.74
CA SER A 36 -4.89 -17.62 -19.63
C SER A 36 -3.66 -18.34 -19.08
N GLN A 37 -3.34 -19.52 -19.62
CA GLN A 37 -2.13 -20.25 -19.22
C GLN A 37 -0.86 -19.45 -19.46
N LYS A 38 -0.79 -18.71 -20.58
CA LYS A 38 0.35 -17.84 -20.90
C LYS A 38 0.54 -16.74 -19.85
N GLU A 39 -0.54 -16.06 -19.47
CA GLU A 39 -0.50 -14.98 -18.48
C GLU A 39 -0.13 -15.49 -17.08
N ARG A 40 -0.63 -16.67 -16.71
CA ARG A 40 -0.25 -17.33 -15.44
C ARG A 40 1.24 -17.64 -15.41
N THR A 41 1.80 -18.18 -16.49
CA THR A 41 3.23 -18.46 -16.59
C THR A 41 4.06 -17.17 -16.52
N MET A 42 3.67 -16.12 -17.24
CA MET A 42 4.37 -14.83 -17.17
C MET A 42 4.37 -14.25 -15.75
N THR A 43 3.23 -14.31 -15.07
CA THR A 43 3.10 -13.84 -13.69
C THR A 43 3.97 -14.65 -12.73
N ALA A 44 4.01 -15.97 -12.87
CA ALA A 44 4.84 -16.84 -12.03
C ALA A 44 6.33 -16.54 -12.21
N THR A 45 6.78 -16.38 -13.46
CA THR A 45 8.18 -16.02 -13.76
C THR A 45 8.56 -14.66 -13.20
N ALA A 46 7.66 -13.67 -13.31
CA ALA A 46 7.90 -12.33 -12.75
C ALA A 46 8.03 -12.36 -11.23
N ARG A 47 7.16 -13.13 -10.54
CA ARG A 47 7.24 -13.32 -9.08
C ARG A 47 8.56 -13.96 -8.66
N ALA A 48 8.96 -15.05 -9.32
CA ALA A 48 10.23 -15.72 -9.03
C ALA A 48 11.44 -14.80 -9.20
N ARG A 49 11.41 -13.91 -10.20
CA ARG A 49 12.46 -12.88 -10.37
C ARG A 49 12.44 -11.88 -9.22
N ALA A 50 11.28 -11.33 -8.89
CA ALA A 50 11.14 -10.36 -7.80
C ALA A 50 11.59 -10.94 -6.45
N ASP A 51 11.28 -12.21 -6.18
CA ASP A 51 11.70 -12.90 -4.95
C ASP A 51 13.23 -13.05 -4.89
N ARG A 52 13.88 -13.37 -6.02
CA ARG A 52 15.34 -13.42 -6.10
C ARG A 52 15.96 -12.05 -5.88
N ASP A 53 15.42 -11.03 -6.53
CA ASP A 53 15.91 -9.66 -6.41
C ASP A 53 15.75 -9.16 -4.97
N ARG A 54 14.61 -9.44 -4.33
CA ARG A 54 14.38 -9.16 -2.91
C ARG A 54 15.35 -9.89 -1.99
N ALA A 55 15.65 -11.16 -2.25
CA ALA A 55 16.62 -11.92 -1.48
C ALA A 55 18.04 -11.35 -1.62
N ALA A 56 18.43 -10.95 -2.83
CA ALA A 56 19.71 -10.30 -3.09
C ALA A 56 19.84 -8.96 -2.36
N LEU A 57 18.78 -8.13 -2.37
CA LEU A 57 18.75 -6.86 -1.63
C LEU A 57 18.87 -7.08 -0.12
N ARG A 58 18.17 -8.07 0.43
CA ARG A 58 18.34 -8.41 1.86
C ARG A 58 19.75 -8.87 2.18
N ALA A 59 20.37 -9.68 1.31
CA ALA A 59 21.74 -10.13 1.51
C ALA A 59 22.76 -8.97 1.52
N THR A 60 22.47 -7.85 0.86
CA THR A 60 23.29 -6.63 0.90
C THR A 60 22.85 -5.65 2.00
N GLY A 61 22.06 -6.11 2.98
CA GLY A 61 21.58 -5.30 4.11
C GLY A 61 20.45 -4.33 3.79
N HIS A 62 19.91 -4.35 2.57
CA HIS A 62 18.78 -3.50 2.18
C HIS A 62 17.46 -4.15 2.62
N GLY A 63 16.74 -3.49 3.53
CA GLY A 63 15.41 -3.94 4.00
C GLY A 63 15.36 -4.54 5.40
N ASP A 64 16.49 -4.57 6.12
CA ASP A 64 16.57 -4.95 7.55
C ASP A 64 16.48 -3.74 8.52
N HIS A 65 16.14 -2.55 8.02
CA HIS A 65 15.87 -1.39 8.87
C HIS A 65 14.63 -1.67 9.74
N GLN A 66 14.87 -2.04 11.00
CA GLN A 66 13.89 -2.14 12.08
C GLN A 66 13.47 -0.75 12.56
N GLY A 67 13.23 0.23 11.69
CA GLY A 67 12.57 1.50 12.02
C GLY A 67 13.07 2.27 13.27
N GLU A 68 14.28 2.06 13.79
CA GLU A 68 14.78 2.74 14.99
C GLU A 68 15.40 4.13 14.69
N GLU A 69 15.19 4.68 13.50
CA GLU A 69 15.51 6.08 13.24
C GLU A 69 14.37 6.94 13.81
N GLY A 70 14.51 7.27 15.10
CA GLY A 70 13.65 8.19 15.83
C GLY A 70 13.70 9.60 15.22
N PHE A 71 12.51 10.18 15.04
CA PHE A 71 12.30 11.61 14.83
C PHE A 71 12.57 12.40 16.12
#